data_AF-A0AA85J7U1-F1
#
_entry.id   AF-A0AA85J7U1-F1
#
_cell.length_a   1.000
_cell.length_b   1.000
_cell.length_c   1.000
_cell.angle_alpha   90.00
_cell.angle_beta   90.00
_cell.angle_gamma   90.00
#
_symmetry.space_group_name_H-M   'P 1'
#
loop_
_entity.id
_entity.type
_entity.pdbx_description
1 polymer ?
#
loop_
_entity_poly.entity_id
_entity_poly.type
_entity_poly.pdbx_seq_one_letter_code
_entity_poly.pdbx_strand_id
1 'polypeptide(L)' 'MNDLQYEIIVQEVVQSELRQTVSSQPIYERFGGNIFLPASRTKLLMACEGRYRK' A
#
# COMPACT_ATOMS: atom_id res chain seq x y z
N MET A 1 -18.12 12.29 5.34
CA MET A 1 -16.79 11.65 5.40
C MET A 1 -15.85 12.57 4.63
N ASN A 2 -14.86 13.18 5.28
CA ASN A 2 -13.93 14.08 4.58
C ASN A 2 -12.92 13.25 3.77
N ASP A 3 -12.40 13.81 2.68
CA ASP A 3 -11.43 13.14 1.79
C ASP A 3 -10.22 12.58 2.55
N LEU A 4 -9.74 13.31 3.57
CA LEU A 4 -8.66 12.86 4.45
C LEU A 4 -9.00 11.59 5.23
N GLN A 5 -10.23 11.48 5.76
CA GLN A 5 -10.66 10.28 6.49
C GLN A 5 -10.77 9.08 5.55
N TYR A 6 -11.21 9.32 4.30
CA TYR A 6 -11.25 8.28 3.28
C TYR A 6 -9.85 7.79 2.91
N GLU A 7 -8.90 8.69 2.70
CA GLU A 7 -7.49 8.33 2.42
C GLU A 7 -6.86 7.52 3.55
N ILE A 8 -7.12 7.90 4.81
CA ILE A 8 -6.63 7.15 5.98
C ILE A 8 -7.17 5.72 5.97
N ILE A 9 -8.49 5.55 5.79
CA ILE A 9 -9.13 4.23 5.78
C ILE A 9 -8.59 3.37 4.63
N VAL A 10 -8.44 3.94 3.43
CA VAL A 10 -7.85 3.22 2.30
C VAL A 10 -6.43 2.76 2.62
N GLN A 11 -5.61 3.61 3.25
CA GLN A 11 -4.25 3.24 3.63
C GLN A 11 -4.22 2.13 4.70
N GLU A 12 -5.08 2.19 5.72
CA GLU A 12 -5.18 1.15 6.75
C GLU A 12 -5.57 -0.21 6.14
N VAL A 13 -6.53 -0.21 5.21
CA VAL A 13 -6.92 -1.42 4.48
C VAL A 13 -5.75 -1.97 3.68
N VAL A 14 -5.07 -1.13 2.90
CA VAL A 14 -3.89 -1.56 2.11
C VAL A 14 -2.79 -2.14 3.00
N GLN A 15 -2.51 -1.52 4.15
CA GLN A 15 -1.54 -2.05 5.10
C GLN A 15 -1.94 -3.42 5.65
N SER A 16 -3.21 -3.59 6.00
CA SER A 16 -3.75 -4.86 6.49
C SER A 16 -3.59 -5.98 5.45
N GLU A 17 -3.97 -5.71 4.20
CA GLU A 17 -3.83 -6.65 3.08
C GLU A 17 -2.37 -7.04 2.86
N LEU A 18 -1.45 -6.07 2.84
CA LEU A 18 -0.01 -6.33 2.68
C LEU A 18 0.57 -7.18 3.83
N ARG A 19 0.06 -7.03 5.06
CA ARG A 19 0.52 -7.84 6.21
C ARG A 19 0.01 -9.28 6.15
N GLN A 20 -1.22 -9.48 5.68
CA GLN A 20 -1.86 -10.80 5.57
C GLN A 20 -1.41 -11.59 4.33
N THR A 21 -0.91 -10.90 3.31
CA THR A 21 -0.39 -11.51 2.08
C THR A 21 0.74 -12.50 2.39
N VAL A 22 0.63 -13.73 1.88
CA VAL A 22 1.67 -14.77 2.03
C VAL A 22 2.96 -14.40 1.30
N SER A 23 4.10 -14.89 1.79
CA SER A 23 5.43 -14.53 1.24
C SER A 23 5.63 -14.93 -0.22
N SER A 24 4.92 -15.94 -0.71
CA SER A 24 4.99 -16.43 -2.08
C SER A 24 4.15 -15.62 -3.07
N GLN A 25 3.27 -14.73 -2.58
CA GLN A 25 2.38 -13.97 -3.44
C GLN A 25 3.11 -12.73 -3.99
N PRO A 26 3.22 -12.58 -5.32
CA PRO A 26 3.85 -11.41 -5.91
C PRO A 26 2.96 -10.18 -5.72
N ILE A 27 3.59 -9.05 -5.40
CA ILE A 27 2.93 -7.76 -5.22
C ILE A 27 3.39 -6.82 -6.33
N TYR A 28 2.47 -6.03 -6.85
CA TYR A 28 2.72 -5.07 -7.92
C TYR A 28 2.25 -3.68 -7.54
N GLU A 29 3.01 -2.67 -7.94
CA GLU A 29 2.63 -1.26 -7.82
C GLU A 29 2.32 -0.69 -9.20
N ARG A 30 1.29 0.15 -9.28
CA ARG A 30 0.89 0.82 -10.52
C ARG A 30 1.78 2.03 -10.77
N PHE A 31 2.51 2.03 -11.89
CA PHE A 31 3.42 3.13 -12.26
C PHE A 31 2.78 4.18 -13.18
N GLY A 32 1.50 4.00 -13.55
CA GLY A 32 0.75 4.87 -14.46
C GLY A 32 0.13 4.07 -15.61
N GLY A 33 -0.97 4.56 -16.17
CA GLY A 33 -1.73 3.83 -17.19
C GLY A 33 -2.09 2.43 -16.71
N ASN A 34 -1.77 1.40 -17.49
CA ASN A 34 -1.97 -0.02 -17.15
C ASN A 34 -0.66 -0.77 -16.87
N ILE A 35 0.39 -0.05 -16.47
CA ILE A 35 1.70 -0.63 -16.19
C ILE A 35 1.79 -0.97 -14.70
N PHE A 36 2.15 -2.21 -14.42
CA PHE A 36 2.32 -2.77 -13.09
C PHE A 36 3.75 -3.31 -12.94
N LEU A 37 4.47 -2.81 -11.95
CA LEU A 37 5.85 -3.22 -11.68
C LEU A 37 5.92 -4.06 -10.40
N PRO A 38 6.75 -5.12 -10.36
CA PRO A 38 6.97 -5.88 -9.14
C PRO A 38 7.46 -4.95 -8.02
N ALA A 39 6.81 -5.05 -6.86
CA ALA A 39 7.11 -4.22 -5.70
C ALA A 39 7.44 -5.10 -4.48
N SER A 40 8.35 -4.59 -3.65
CA SER A 40 8.68 -5.26 -2.39
C SER A 40 7.62 -4.94 -1.34
N ARG A 41 7.04 -6.00 -0.75
CA ARG A 41 6.10 -5.90 0.38
C ARG A 41 6.63 -4.97 1.48
N THR A 42 7.90 -5.15 1.86
CA THR A 42 8.56 -4.36 2.91
C THR A 42 8.63 -2.89 2.53
N LYS A 43 8.97 -2.57 1.27
CA LYS A 43 9.01 -1.18 0.80
C LYS A 43 7.64 -0.52 0.83
N LEU A 44 6.59 -1.24 0.42
CA LEU A 44 5.21 -0.72 0.44
C LEU A 44 4.71 -0.49 1.86
N LEU A 45 4.97 -1.43 2.79
CA LEU A 45 4.63 -1.26 4.21
C LEU A 45 5.32 -0.03 4.83
N MET A 46 6.63 0.14 4.58
CA MET A 46 7.37 1.32 5.04
C MET A 46 6.82 2.62 4.43
N ALA A 47 6.40 2.60 3.16
CA ALA A 47 5.81 3.75 2.49
C ALA A 47 4.44 4.12 3.08
N CYS A 48 3.65 3.13 3.50
CA CYS A 48 2.39 3.36 4.19
C CYS A 48 2.60 3.94 5.60
N GLU A 49 3.59 3.46 6.35
CA GLU A 49 3.90 3.97 7.70
C GLU A 49 4.53 5.37 7.67
N GLY A 50 5.35 5.67 6.65
CA GLY A 50 6.05 6.95 6.51
C GLY A 50 5.14 8.15 6.23
N ARG A 51 3.92 7.94 5.72
CA ARG A 51 2.96 9.03 5.41
C ARG A 51 2.35 9.68 6.65
N TYR A 52 2.44 9.05 7.82
CA TYR A 52 1.91 9.57 9.09
C TYR A 52 2.96 10.29 9.95
N ARG A 53 4.22 10.37 9.49
CA ARG A 53 5.34 10.93 10.27
C ARG A 53 5.75 12.35 9.86
N LYS A 54 4.90 13.09 9.14
CA LYS A 54 5.10 14.50 8.82
C LYS A 54 3.90 15.34 9.22
#